data_AF-A0A093IHW9-F1
#
_entry.id   AF-A0A093IHW9-F1
#
_cell.length_a   1.000
_cell.length_b   1.000
_cell.length_c   1.000
_cell.angle_alpha   90.00
_cell.angle_beta   90.00
_cell.angle_gamma   90.00
#
_symmetry.space_group_name_H-M   'P 1'
#
loop_
_entity.id
_entity.type
_entity.pdbx_description
1 polymer ?
#
loop_
_entity_poly.entity_id
_entity_poly.type
_entity_poly.pdbx_seq_one_letter_code
_entity_poly.pdbx_strand_id
1 'polypeptide(L)'
;LWPAVVESRGGIMDSIQRFSNLPTYLPASYHICNADVFFFLKEANQDIMRNSSLQSRVDSFFIYKAKLPPVVNATYGPFSVEQAVPLDLMLTSASFGFTNKFTFNWKLKSHIIDSSIYSNKPKIQTLFYIAGKDWDDYNSAERLPCVKMFAFLE
;
A
#
# COMPACT_ATOMS: atom_id res chain seq x y z
N LEU A 1 -4.01 27.51 -14.01
CA LEU A 1 -4.74 27.43 -15.29
C LEU A 1 -3.99 26.46 -16.20
N TRP A 2 -4.59 25.28 -16.41
CA TRP A 2 -4.44 24.27 -17.49
C TRP A 2 -3.05 23.92 -18.06
N PRO A 3 -2.67 22.63 -18.16
CA PRO A 3 -1.53 22.21 -18.96
C PRO A 3 -1.88 22.23 -20.46
N ALA A 4 -0.89 22.55 -21.28
CA ALA A 4 -1.02 22.65 -22.73
C ALA A 4 -1.41 21.30 -23.35
N VAL A 5 -2.53 21.31 -24.07
CA VAL A 5 -2.98 20.22 -24.94
C VAL A 5 -2.22 20.35 -26.26
N VAL A 6 -1.45 19.32 -26.63
CA VAL A 6 -0.94 19.18 -27.99
C VAL A 6 -1.95 18.33 -28.76
N GLU A 7 -2.81 19.01 -29.52
CA GLU A 7 -3.71 18.40 -30.50
C GLU A 7 -2.91 18.14 -31.78
N SER A 8 -2.80 16.88 -32.20
CA SER A 8 -2.36 16.54 -33.56
C SER A 8 -3.54 15.93 -34.29
N ARG A 9 -4.07 16.67 -35.27
CA ARG A 9 -5.09 16.21 -36.21
C ARG A 9 -4.39 15.50 -37.37
N GLY A 10 -4.81 14.29 -37.68
CA GLY A 10 -4.48 13.66 -38.95
C GLY A 10 -4.86 12.18 -39.05
N GLY A 11 -5.92 11.87 -39.80
CA GLY A 11 -6.07 10.60 -40.54
C GLY A 11 -6.96 9.53 -39.91
N ILE A 12 -8.14 9.32 -40.51
CA ILE A 12 -9.01 8.15 -40.33
C ILE A 12 -8.64 7.09 -41.39
N MET A 13 -8.67 5.81 -40.97
CA MET A 13 -8.61 4.55 -41.75
C MET A 13 -7.25 4.25 -42.41
N ASP A 14 -6.76 3.01 -42.54
CA ASP A 14 -7.43 1.72 -42.68
C ASP A 14 -6.50 0.56 -42.32
N SER A 15 -7.09 -0.46 -41.69
CA SER A 15 -6.85 -1.90 -41.92
C SER A 15 -5.46 -2.53 -41.62
N ILE A 16 -5.55 -3.66 -40.88
CA ILE A 16 -4.55 -4.74 -40.70
C ILE A 16 -3.39 -4.41 -39.74
N GLN A 17 -3.69 -4.29 -38.45
CA GLN A 17 -2.69 -4.49 -37.41
C GLN A 17 -2.33 -5.98 -37.35
N ARG A 18 -1.30 -6.38 -38.12
CA ARG A 18 -0.47 -7.53 -37.74
C ARG A 18 0.10 -7.18 -36.37
N PHE A 19 -0.44 -7.81 -35.32
CA PHE A 19 0.13 -7.73 -33.99
C PHE A 19 1.55 -8.30 -34.05
N SER A 20 2.53 -7.42 -34.15
CA SER A 20 3.93 -7.77 -33.96
C SER A 20 4.09 -8.16 -32.50
N ASN A 21 4.82 -9.26 -32.22
CA ASN A 21 5.14 -9.73 -30.87
C ASN A 21 6.12 -8.79 -30.12
N LEU A 22 6.15 -7.50 -30.48
CA LEU A 22 6.98 -6.48 -29.87
C LEU A 22 6.25 -5.95 -28.63
N PRO A 23 6.98 -5.73 -27.51
CA PRO A 23 6.36 -5.21 -26.30
C PRO A 23 5.66 -3.89 -26.64
N THR A 24 4.37 -3.90 -26.36
CA THR A 24 3.40 -2.86 -26.70
C THR A 24 3.51 -1.64 -25.77
N TYR A 25 4.62 -1.52 -25.04
CA TYR A 25 4.93 -0.49 -24.06
C TYR A 25 6.45 -0.38 -23.87
N LEU A 26 6.93 0.78 -23.39
CA LEU A 26 8.36 0.99 -23.12
C LEU A 26 8.80 0.07 -21.96
N PRO A 27 9.86 -0.76 -22.11
CA PRO A 27 10.32 -1.68 -21.08
C PRO A 27 10.96 -0.95 -19.90
N ALA A 28 10.15 -0.46 -18.96
CA ALA A 28 10.61 0.05 -17.68
C ALA A 28 10.77 -1.11 -16.67
N SER A 29 11.83 -1.07 -15.86
CA SER A 29 12.00 -1.97 -14.71
C SER A 29 11.68 -1.23 -13.41
N TYR A 30 11.02 -1.93 -12.49
CA TYR A 30 10.58 -1.38 -11.21
C TYR A 30 11.37 -2.01 -10.06
N HIS A 31 11.77 -1.19 -9.11
CA HIS A 31 12.41 -1.61 -7.86
C HIS A 31 11.78 -0.88 -6.67
N ILE A 32 11.49 -1.58 -5.59
CA ILE A 32 10.93 -1.00 -4.36
C ILE A 32 12.08 -0.76 -3.39
N CYS A 33 12.37 0.51 -3.13
CA CYS A 33 13.34 0.94 -2.13
C CYS A 33 12.67 1.06 -0.75
N ASN A 34 13.47 1.01 0.32
CA ASN A 34 13.03 1.16 1.71
C ASN A 34 12.04 0.08 2.22
N ALA A 35 11.92 -1.03 1.51
CA ALA A 35 11.16 -2.20 1.93
C ALA A 35 12.12 -3.38 2.16
N ASP A 36 12.05 -4.00 3.33
CA ASP A 36 12.81 -5.21 3.66
C ASP A 36 12.24 -6.42 2.91
N VAL A 37 10.91 -6.46 2.75
CA VAL A 37 10.20 -7.55 2.05
C VAL A 37 9.07 -6.97 1.20
N PHE A 38 9.12 -7.25 -0.09
CA PHE A 38 8.10 -6.87 -1.08
C PHE A 38 7.89 -7.96 -2.14
N PHE A 39 6.74 -7.93 -2.79
CA PHE A 39 6.34 -8.90 -3.81
C PHE A 39 5.67 -8.18 -4.98
N PHE A 40 6.07 -8.50 -6.20
CA PHE A 40 5.28 -8.14 -7.38
C PHE A 40 4.17 -9.16 -7.58
N LEU A 41 2.95 -8.68 -7.72
CA LEU A 41 1.77 -9.51 -7.86
C LEU A 41 1.47 -9.72 -9.33
N LYS A 42 1.22 -10.99 -9.68
CA LYS A 42 0.72 -11.37 -10.99
C LYS A 42 -0.71 -11.86 -10.83
N GLU A 43 -1.58 -11.43 -11.72
CA GLU A 43 -2.96 -11.94 -11.75
C GLU A 43 -2.95 -13.45 -12.04
N ALA A 44 -3.74 -14.22 -11.28
CA ALA A 44 -3.83 -15.66 -11.45
C ALA A 44 -4.61 -16.08 -12.72
N ASN A 45 -5.32 -15.13 -13.35
CA ASN A 45 -6.09 -15.33 -14.57
C ASN A 45 -5.21 -15.13 -15.81
N GLN A 46 -5.41 -15.96 -16.83
CA GLN A 46 -4.55 -16.03 -18.03
C GLN A 46 -4.69 -14.84 -19.00
N ASP A 47 -5.59 -13.89 -18.76
CA ASP A 47 -5.74 -12.68 -19.58
C ASP A 47 -4.74 -11.59 -19.17
N ILE A 48 -3.49 -11.81 -19.58
CA ILE A 48 -2.34 -10.89 -19.39
C ILE A 48 -2.61 -9.48 -19.96
N MET A 49 -3.64 -9.31 -20.79
CA MET A 49 -3.92 -8.07 -21.53
C MET A 49 -4.94 -7.12 -20.89
N ARG A 50 -5.44 -7.37 -19.66
CA ARG A 50 -6.42 -6.45 -19.05
C ARG A 50 -5.83 -5.20 -18.37
N ASN A 51 -4.55 -5.25 -18.00
CA ASN A 51 -3.85 -4.15 -17.32
C ASN A 51 -2.82 -3.45 -18.22
N SER A 52 -2.89 -3.67 -19.54
CA SER A 52 -1.92 -3.11 -20.49
C SER A 52 -2.60 -2.67 -21.78
N SER A 53 -2.29 -1.46 -22.22
CA SER A 53 -2.65 -0.91 -23.53
C SER A 53 -1.39 -0.65 -24.35
N LEU A 54 -1.55 -0.15 -25.59
CA LEU A 54 -0.45 0.30 -26.46
C LEU A 54 0.45 1.39 -25.86
N GLN A 55 0.04 2.03 -24.76
CA GLN A 55 0.83 3.11 -24.14
C GLN A 55 0.98 2.99 -22.63
N SER A 56 0.26 2.07 -21.96
CA SER A 56 0.22 2.02 -20.50
C SER A 56 0.27 0.58 -20.02
N ARG A 57 0.98 0.34 -18.92
CA ARG A 57 0.99 -0.91 -18.19
C ARG A 57 0.84 -0.61 -16.70
N VAL A 58 -0.01 -1.39 -16.03
CA VAL A 58 -0.20 -1.35 -14.59
C VAL A 58 0.29 -2.66 -13.99
N ASP A 59 1.30 -2.57 -13.13
CA ASP A 59 1.78 -3.70 -12.33
C ASP A 59 1.34 -3.51 -10.87
N SER A 60 0.88 -4.60 -10.25
CA SER A 60 0.50 -4.61 -8.84
C SER A 60 1.68 -5.10 -7.99
N PHE A 61 1.83 -4.54 -6.80
CA PHE A 61 2.84 -4.96 -5.85
C PHE A 61 2.29 -4.93 -4.42
N PHE A 62 2.94 -5.69 -3.54
CA PHE A 62 2.60 -5.78 -2.13
C PHE A 62 3.86 -5.56 -1.29
N ILE A 63 3.76 -4.68 -0.30
CA ILE A 63 4.84 -4.38 0.63
C ILE A 63 4.48 -5.02 1.97
N TYR A 64 5.31 -5.96 2.41
CA TYR A 64 5.06 -6.72 3.63
C TYR A 64 5.82 -6.17 4.83
N LYS A 65 7.08 -5.77 4.63
CA LYS A 65 7.91 -5.15 5.68
C LYS A 65 8.64 -3.93 5.13
N ALA A 66 8.47 -2.78 5.78
CA ALA A 66 9.19 -1.55 5.45
C ALA A 66 9.53 -0.77 6.73
N LYS A 67 10.71 -0.17 6.82
CA LYS A 67 11.11 0.65 7.98
C LYS A 67 10.94 2.15 7.73
N LEU A 68 10.94 2.54 6.46
CA LEU A 68 10.79 3.90 5.99
C LEU A 68 9.69 3.94 4.92
N PRO A 69 9.13 5.11 4.61
CA PRO A 69 8.24 5.27 3.46
C PRO A 69 8.87 4.66 2.20
N PRO A 70 8.23 3.64 1.60
CA PRO A 70 8.77 2.99 0.41
C PRO A 70 8.68 3.90 -0.79
N VAL A 71 9.64 3.71 -1.68
CA VAL A 71 9.80 4.49 -2.90
C VAL A 71 9.88 3.51 -4.06
N VAL A 72 9.10 3.75 -5.10
CA VAL A 72 9.16 2.99 -6.34
C VAL A 72 10.15 3.70 -7.26
N ASN A 73 11.23 3.01 -7.59
CA ASN A 73 12.18 3.43 -8.61
C ASN A 73 11.81 2.74 -9.93
N ALA A 74 11.55 3.54 -10.96
CA ALA A 74 11.30 3.08 -12.32
C ALA A 74 12.44 3.52 -13.23
N THR A 75 13.11 2.55 -13.86
CA THR A 75 14.24 2.80 -14.76
C THR A 75 13.92 2.39 -16.18
N TYR A 76 14.23 3.26 -17.13
CA TYR A 76 14.12 3.04 -18.56
C TYR A 76 15.41 3.48 -19.25
N GLY A 77 16.30 2.52 -19.55
CA GLY A 77 17.62 2.82 -20.09
C GLY A 77 18.40 3.80 -19.17
N PRO A 78 18.84 4.97 -19.66
CA PRO A 78 19.57 5.96 -18.86
C PRO A 78 18.67 6.83 -17.96
N PHE A 79 17.35 6.67 -18.06
CA PHE A 79 16.40 7.47 -17.29
C PHE A 79 15.94 6.70 -16.06
N SER A 80 15.86 7.37 -14.93
CA SER A 80 15.32 6.82 -13.68
C SER A 80 14.44 7.85 -13.00
N VAL A 81 13.32 7.42 -12.46
CA VAL A 81 12.44 8.25 -11.64
C VAL A 81 12.09 7.53 -10.36
N GLU A 82 12.09 8.26 -9.25
CA GLU A 82 11.69 7.76 -7.94
C GLU A 82 10.39 8.42 -7.52
N GLN A 83 9.42 7.60 -7.13
CA GLN A 83 8.11 8.05 -6.69
C GLN A 83 7.79 7.45 -5.32
N ALA A 84 7.54 8.30 -4.33
CA ALA A 84 7.11 7.86 -3.01
C ALA A 84 5.74 7.18 -3.10
N VAL A 85 5.58 6.04 -2.43
CA VAL A 85 4.29 5.34 -2.36
C VAL A 85 3.35 6.15 -1.44
N PRO A 86 2.17 6.56 -1.93
CA PRO A 86 1.19 7.26 -1.12
C PRO A 86 0.83 6.48 0.15
N LEU A 87 0.89 7.15 1.30
CA LEU A 87 0.70 6.53 2.61
C LEU A 87 -0.75 6.04 2.80
N ASP A 88 -1.71 6.77 2.25
CA ASP A 88 -3.14 6.40 2.24
C ASP A 88 -3.41 5.03 1.59
N LEU A 89 -2.65 4.66 0.56
CA LEU A 89 -2.78 3.34 -0.10
C LEU A 89 -2.18 2.19 0.72
N MET A 90 -1.28 2.49 1.65
CA MET A 90 -0.61 1.48 2.47
C MET A 90 -1.19 1.33 3.87
N LEU A 91 -1.86 2.36 4.38
CA LEU A 91 -2.61 2.25 5.62
C LEU A 91 -3.86 1.42 5.33
N THR A 92 -3.89 0.19 5.87
CA THR A 92 -5.12 -0.60 5.91
C THR A 92 -6.10 0.11 6.83
N SER A 93 -6.87 1.08 6.31
CA SER A 93 -7.97 1.79 6.98
C SER A 93 -7.88 1.77 8.51
N ALA A 94 -6.80 2.31 9.07
CA ALA A 94 -6.62 2.27 10.51
C ALA A 94 -7.65 3.24 11.10
N SER A 95 -8.58 2.71 11.89
CA SER A 95 -9.64 3.46 12.60
C SER A 95 -9.11 4.44 13.66
N PHE A 96 -7.81 4.76 13.64
CA PHE A 96 -7.12 5.50 14.67
C PHE A 96 -6.46 6.74 14.06
N GLY A 97 -6.80 7.89 14.65
CA GLY A 97 -6.41 9.22 14.19
C GLY A 97 -4.91 9.35 13.95
N PHE A 98 -4.59 9.96 12.82
CA PHE A 98 -3.25 10.14 12.30
C PHE A 98 -2.33 10.86 13.29
N THR A 99 -1.19 10.24 13.57
CA THR A 99 0.02 10.98 13.94
C THR A 99 0.92 10.97 12.71
N ASN A 100 1.72 12.02 12.47
CA ASN A 100 2.61 12.14 11.30
C ASN A 100 3.74 11.08 11.24
N LYS A 101 3.60 9.96 11.96
CA LYS A 101 4.54 8.85 12.03
C LYS A 101 3.80 7.59 11.60
N PHE A 102 3.94 7.28 10.31
CA PHE A 102 3.43 6.05 9.72
C PHE A 102 4.07 4.84 10.39
N THR A 103 3.29 3.81 10.72
CA THR A 103 3.79 2.58 11.32
C THR A 103 3.53 1.41 10.38
N PHE A 104 4.59 0.96 9.69
CA PHE A 104 4.48 0.07 8.54
C PHE A 104 4.20 -1.39 8.89
N ASN A 105 4.40 -1.81 10.15
CA ASN A 105 4.48 -3.24 10.46
C ASN A 105 3.66 -3.70 11.68
N TRP A 106 2.84 -2.85 12.30
CA TRP A 106 2.10 -3.28 13.49
C TRP A 106 0.65 -2.85 13.50
N LYS A 107 -0.19 -3.65 14.17
CA LYS A 107 -1.64 -3.41 14.33
C LYS A 107 -2.00 -3.42 15.81
N LEU A 108 -2.71 -2.39 16.27
CA LEU A 108 -3.31 -2.39 17.60
C LEU A 108 -4.57 -3.25 17.58
N LYS A 109 -4.64 -4.23 18.48
CA LYS A 109 -5.83 -5.07 18.69
C LYS A 109 -6.36 -4.86 20.11
N SER A 110 -7.66 -5.04 20.27
CA SER A 110 -8.33 -5.07 21.56
C SER A 110 -9.03 -6.41 21.77
N HIS A 111 -9.09 -6.87 23.01
CA HIS A 111 -9.82 -8.07 23.40
C HIS A 111 -10.49 -7.85 24.75
N ILE A 112 -11.79 -8.09 24.83
CA ILE A 112 -12.53 -8.03 26.09
C ILE A 112 -12.24 -9.34 26.83
N ILE A 113 -11.64 -9.24 28.02
CA ILE A 113 -11.25 -10.41 28.83
C ILE A 113 -12.49 -11.10 29.38
N ASP A 114 -13.38 -10.32 29.99
CA ASP A 114 -14.63 -10.81 30.56
C ASP A 114 -15.82 -10.24 29.78
N SER A 115 -16.54 -11.12 29.09
CA SER A 115 -17.77 -10.75 28.36
C SER A 115 -18.99 -10.62 29.27
N SER A 116 -18.90 -11.07 30.53
CA SER A 116 -20.02 -11.13 31.48
C SER A 116 -19.78 -10.23 32.68
N ILE A 117 -20.75 -9.38 32.98
CA ILE A 117 -20.72 -8.46 34.12
C ILE A 117 -21.64 -9.03 35.20
N TYR A 118 -21.10 -9.29 36.39
CA TYR A 118 -21.87 -9.80 37.52
C TYR A 118 -22.16 -8.68 38.51
N SER A 119 -23.32 -8.73 39.18
CA SER A 119 -23.72 -7.73 40.18
C SER A 119 -22.71 -7.61 41.34
N ASN A 120 -22.05 -8.71 41.72
CA ASN A 120 -21.01 -8.73 42.75
C ASN A 120 -19.63 -8.25 42.27
N LYS A 121 -19.42 -8.12 40.95
CA LYS A 121 -18.16 -7.68 40.31
C LYS A 121 -18.46 -6.91 39.02
N PRO A 122 -18.92 -5.65 39.12
CA PRO A 122 -19.24 -4.82 37.96
C PRO A 122 -17.96 -4.23 37.35
N LYS A 123 -17.05 -5.08 36.87
CA LYS A 123 -15.78 -4.68 36.26
C LYS A 123 -15.73 -5.19 34.83
N ILE A 124 -15.30 -4.34 33.90
CA ILE A 124 -14.98 -4.70 32.53
C ILE A 124 -13.47 -4.59 32.38
N GLN A 125 -12.85 -5.61 31.80
CA GLN A 125 -11.42 -5.62 31.50
C GLN A 125 -11.21 -5.79 30.00
N THR A 126 -10.42 -4.90 29.42
CA THR A 126 -10.05 -4.95 28.00
C THR A 126 -8.54 -4.97 27.89
N LEU A 127 -8.01 -6.00 27.22
CA LEU A 127 -6.61 -6.11 26.86
C LEU A 127 -6.36 -5.41 25.52
N PHE A 128 -5.45 -4.45 25.51
CA PHE A 128 -4.92 -3.85 24.29
C PHE A 128 -3.53 -4.40 24.04
N TYR A 129 -3.28 -4.90 22.83
CA TYR A 129 -1.99 -5.46 22.46
C TYR A 129 -1.63 -5.11 21.02
N ILE A 130 -0.33 -5.08 20.74
CA ILE A 130 0.23 -4.78 19.42
C ILE A 130 0.63 -6.09 18.77
N ALA A 131 0.14 -6.35 17.56
CA ALA A 131 0.47 -7.52 16.77
C ALA A 131 1.24 -7.15 15.51
N GLY A 132 2.13 -8.03 15.03
CA GLY A 132 2.88 -7.85 13.78
C GLY A 132 4.18 -7.05 13.91
N LYS A 133 4.42 -6.34 15.02
CA LYS A 133 5.69 -5.66 15.28
C LYS A 133 6.84 -6.67 15.30
N ASP A 134 7.94 -6.30 14.67
CA ASP A 134 9.22 -7.01 14.79
C ASP A 134 9.82 -6.66 16.15
N TRP A 135 9.58 -7.52 17.15
CA TRP A 135 10.01 -7.29 18.55
C TRP A 135 11.51 -7.50 18.75
N ASP A 136 12.18 -8.15 17.81
CA ASP A 136 13.63 -8.39 17.83
C ASP A 136 14.43 -7.15 17.38
N ASP A 137 13.76 -6.17 16.75
CA ASP A 137 14.36 -4.88 16.43
C ASP A 137 14.32 -3.96 17.66
N TYR A 138 15.35 -4.08 18.51
CA TYR A 138 15.57 -3.21 19.67
C TYR A 138 15.80 -1.74 19.27
N ASN A 139 15.98 -1.45 17.99
CA ASN A 139 16.27 -0.12 17.49
C ASN A 139 14.98 0.66 17.21
N SER A 140 14.33 1.11 18.28
CA SER A 140 13.78 2.46 18.41
C SER A 140 12.75 2.51 19.53
N ALA A 141 12.84 3.58 20.33
CA ALA A 141 11.74 4.10 21.12
C ALA A 141 10.62 4.61 20.20
N GLU A 142 10.05 3.73 19.38
CA GLU A 142 8.82 4.01 18.63
C GLU A 142 7.73 4.35 19.65
N ARG A 143 7.15 5.53 19.48
CA ARG A 143 6.10 6.01 20.36
C ARG A 143 4.90 5.11 20.22
N LEU A 144 4.61 4.31 21.25
CA LEU A 144 3.43 3.46 21.30
C LEU A 144 2.17 4.33 21.14
N PRO A 145 1.13 3.83 20.45
CA PRO A 145 -0.11 4.57 20.28
C PRO A 145 -0.77 4.84 21.63
N CYS A 146 -1.36 6.02 21.78
CA CYS A 146 -2.25 6.29 22.90
C CYS A 146 -3.62 5.66 22.61
N VAL A 147 -4.14 4.89 23.56
CA VAL A 147 -5.47 4.31 23.48
C VAL A 147 -6.41 5.06 24.40
N LYS A 148 -7.60 5.41 23.90
CA LYS A 148 -8.67 6.01 24.71
C LYS A 148 -9.88 5.08 24.67
N MET A 149 -10.31 4.61 25.84
CA MET A 149 -11.50 3.79 26.01
C MET A 149 -12.66 4.68 26.43
N PHE A 150 -13.83 4.45 25.84
CA PHE A 150 -15.08 5.08 26.21
C PHE A 150 -16.07 4.00 26.63
N ALA A 151 -16.85 4.27 27.66
CA ALA A 151 -17.96 3.44 28.10
C ALA A 151 -19.20 4.33 28.12
N PHE A 152 -20.27 3.85 27.50
CA PHE A 152 -21.55 4.54 27.44
C PHE A 152 -22.59 3.64 28.13
N LEU A 153 -23.42 4.26 28.98
CA LEU A 153 -24.62 3.62 29.49
C LEU A 153 -25.71 3.88 28.45
N GLU A 154 -26.33 2.82 27.96
CA GLU A 154 -27.49 2.90 27.07
C GLU A 154 -28.79 2.78 27.87
#